data_AF-A0A2A4UFT8-F1
#
_entry.id   AF-A0A2A4UFT8-F1
#
_cell.length_a   1.000
_cell.length_b   1.000
_cell.length_c   1.000
_cell.angle_alpha   90.00
_cell.angle_beta   90.00
_cell.angle_gamma   90.00
#
_symmetry.space_group_name_H-M   'P 1'
#
loop_
_entity.id
_entity.type
_entity.pdbx_description
1 polymer ?
#
loop_
_entity_poly.entity_id
_entity_poly.type
_entity_poly.pdbx_seq_one_letter_code
_entity_poly.pdbx_strand_id
1 'polypeptide(L)'
;MQQRVWSSKLYFLAAAIGSAVGISNIWKFTYVAGENGGGAFIMVYVFALMCIALPALIAEFTIGRRGKMGVVRTMDRLSETEGISPKWRYYGWLAILAVFIALSF
;
A
#
# COMPACT_ATOMS: atom_id res chain seq x y z
N MET A 1 24.36 3.21 -9.86
CA MET A 1 23.51 2.17 -9.24
C MET A 1 22.55 1.64 -10.30
N GLN A 2 22.78 0.44 -10.83
CA GLN A 2 21.90 -0.18 -11.83
C GLN A 2 20.52 -0.44 -11.21
N GLN A 3 19.48 0.19 -11.72
CA GLN A 3 18.11 -0.09 -11.28
C GLN A 3 17.71 -1.48 -11.80
N ARG A 4 17.32 -2.41 -10.91
CA ARG A 4 16.72 -3.69 -11.33
C ARG A 4 15.38 -3.39 -12.00
N VAL A 5 15.38 -3.31 -13.33
CA VAL A 5 14.16 -3.20 -14.12
C VAL A 5 13.54 -4.59 -14.20
N TRP A 6 12.27 -4.71 -13.84
CA TRP A 6 11.53 -5.97 -13.95
C TRP A 6 11.50 -6.41 -15.42
N SER A 7 11.99 -7.63 -15.68
CA SER A 7 12.15 -8.17 -17.04
C SER A 7 10.81 -8.36 -17.78
N SER A 8 9.70 -8.55 -17.05
CA SER A 8 8.34 -8.57 -17.61
C SER A 8 7.31 -7.95 -16.66
N LYS A 9 6.32 -7.25 -17.24
CA LYS A 9 5.16 -6.69 -16.52
C LYS A 9 4.37 -7.77 -15.77
N LEU A 10 4.35 -9.00 -16.29
CA LEU A 10 3.66 -10.13 -15.68
C LEU A 10 4.34 -10.57 -14.38
N TYR A 11 5.67 -10.67 -14.34
CA TYR A 11 6.40 -11.01 -13.12
C TYR A 11 6.25 -9.92 -12.05
N PHE A 12 6.24 -8.65 -12.46
CA PHE A 12 5.96 -7.55 -11.55
C PHE A 12 4.55 -7.66 -10.94
N LEU A 13 3.54 -7.90 -11.77
CA LEU A 13 2.17 -8.05 -11.31
C LEU A 13 2.00 -9.26 -10.40
N ALA A 14 2.60 -10.41 -10.74
CA ALA A 14 2.56 -11.61 -9.92
C ALA A 14 3.22 -11.40 -8.55
N ALA A 15 4.38 -10.73 -8.50
CA ALA A 15 5.05 -10.40 -7.25
C ALA A 15 4.23 -9.43 -6.39
N ALA A 16 3.58 -8.43 -7.02
CA ALA A 16 2.70 -7.49 -6.31
C ALA A 16 1.46 -8.19 -5.73
N ILE A 17 0.82 -9.07 -6.50
CA ILE A 17 -0.32 -9.86 -6.03
C ILE A 17 0.10 -10.78 -4.88
N GLY A 18 1.23 -11.47 -5.01
CA GLY A 18 1.75 -12.35 -3.95
C GLY A 18 2.11 -11.60 -2.66
N SER A 19 2.54 -10.34 -2.76
CA SER A 19 2.80 -9.49 -1.59
C SER A 19 1.52 -8.92 -0.95
N ALA A 20 0.47 -8.69 -1.75
CA ALA A 20 -0.77 -8.09 -1.27
C ALA A 20 -1.75 -9.13 -0.69
N VAL A 21 -1.75 -10.35 -1.23
CA VAL A 21 -2.67 -11.42 -0.81
C VAL A 21 -2.00 -12.27 0.27
N GLY A 22 -2.37 -12.00 1.53
CA GLY A 22 -1.93 -12.78 2.70
C GLY A 22 -2.97 -13.78 3.20
N ILE A 23 -2.57 -14.63 4.15
CA ILE A 23 -3.46 -15.63 4.78
C ILE A 23 -4.70 -15.00 5.42
N SER A 24 -4.55 -13.78 5.96
CA SER A 24 -5.62 -13.00 6.56
C SER A 24 -6.78 -12.72 5.59
N ASN A 25 -6.50 -12.61 4.29
CA ASN A 25 -7.54 -12.32 3.29
C ASN A 25 -8.48 -13.52 3.06
N ILE A 26 -8.07 -14.74 3.40
CA ILE A 26 -8.91 -15.93 3.25
C ILE A 26 -9.69 -16.19 4.53
N TRP A 27 -9.04 -16.10 5.69
CA TRP A 27 -9.63 -16.53 6.96
C TRP A 27 -10.40 -15.41 7.67
N LYS A 28 -9.79 -14.22 7.81
CA LYS A 28 -10.44 -13.11 8.52
C LYS A 28 -11.59 -12.52 7.69
N PHE A 29 -11.43 -12.46 6.37
CA PHE A 29 -12.48 -11.98 5.48
C PHE A 29 -13.72 -12.88 5.54
N THR A 30 -13.56 -14.21 5.44
CA THR A 30 -14.69 -15.14 5.47
C THR A 30 -15.41 -15.12 6.80
N TYR A 31 -14.66 -15.03 7.91
CA TYR A 31 -15.22 -14.88 9.26
C TYR A 31 -16.02 -13.58 9.41
N VAL A 32 -15.42 -12.43 9.10
CA VAL A 32 -16.07 -11.12 9.23
C VAL A 32 -17.27 -10.99 8.28
N ALA A 33 -17.14 -11.48 7.05
CA ALA A 33 -18.27 -11.50 6.12
C ALA A 33 -19.39 -12.40 6.64
N GLY A 34 -19.09 -13.56 7.21
CA GLY A 34 -20.07 -14.46 7.82
C GLY A 34 -20.83 -13.83 8.98
N GLU A 35 -20.14 -13.15 9.90
CA GLU A 35 -20.77 -12.49 11.06
C GLU A 35 -21.56 -11.22 10.70
N ASN A 36 -21.13 -10.46 9.69
CA ASN A 36 -21.71 -9.15 9.37
C ASN A 36 -22.81 -9.20 8.30
N GLY A 37 -23.51 -10.33 8.17
CA GLY A 37 -24.63 -10.45 7.23
C GLY A 37 -24.24 -10.83 5.80
N GLY A 38 -23.08 -11.47 5.62
CA GLY A 38 -22.68 -12.15 4.38
C GLY A 38 -22.64 -11.22 3.17
N GLY A 39 -23.58 -11.43 2.25
CA GLY A 39 -23.63 -10.72 0.96
C GLY A 39 -23.80 -9.21 1.06
N ALA A 40 -24.55 -8.71 2.05
CA ALA A 40 -24.72 -7.27 2.25
C ALA A 40 -23.40 -6.59 2.66
N PHE A 41 -22.63 -7.24 3.54
CA PHE A 41 -21.29 -6.79 3.92
C PHE A 41 -20.34 -6.79 2.72
N ILE A 42 -20.39 -7.83 1.87
CA ILE A 42 -19.52 -7.91 0.69
C ILE A 42 -19.79 -6.74 -0.28
N MET A 43 -21.04 -6.33 -0.49
CA MET A 43 -21.34 -5.17 -1.33
C MET A 43 -20.72 -3.88 -0.78
N VAL A 44 -20.89 -3.61 0.52
CA VAL A 44 -20.30 -2.42 1.16
C VAL A 44 -18.77 -2.50 1.16
N TYR A 45 -18.21 -3.69 1.37
CA TYR A 45 -16.77 -3.94 1.32
C TYR A 45 -16.18 -3.64 -0.06
N VAL A 46 -16.80 -4.14 -1.14
CA VAL A 46 -16.35 -3.86 -2.51
C VAL A 46 -16.49 -2.37 -2.84
N PHE A 47 -17.58 -1.73 -2.40
CA PHE A 47 -17.75 -0.29 -2.57
C PHE A 47 -16.65 0.50 -1.86
N ALA A 48 -16.36 0.19 -0.60
CA ALA A 48 -15.28 0.80 0.16
C ALA A 48 -13.90 0.54 -0.47
N LEU A 49 -13.65 -0.66 -1.00
CA LEU A 49 -12.43 -0.96 -1.73
C LEU A 49 -12.27 -0.07 -2.97
N MET A 50 -13.33 0.12 -3.75
CA MET A 50 -13.27 0.98 -4.94
C MET A 50 -13.12 2.47 -4.59
N CYS A 51 -13.82 2.95 -3.56
CA CYS A 51 -13.82 4.37 -3.21
C CYS A 51 -12.63 4.80 -2.36
N ILE A 52 -12.00 3.88 -1.60
CA ILE A 52 -10.94 4.22 -0.64
C ILE A 52 -9.66 3.50 -1.01
N ALA A 53 -9.68 2.16 -1.09
CA ALA A 53 -8.46 1.38 -1.26
C ALA A 53 -7.82 1.59 -2.64
N LEU A 54 -8.62 1.63 -3.71
CA LEU A 54 -8.12 1.85 -5.06
C LEU A 54 -7.46 3.23 -5.24
N PRO A 55 -8.09 4.37 -4.87
CA PRO A 55 -7.43 5.67 -4.98
C PRO A 55 -6.22 5.79 -4.06
N ALA A 56 -6.26 5.23 -2.85
CA ALA A 56 -5.10 5.19 -1.96
C ALA A 56 -3.92 4.43 -2.61
N LEU A 57 -4.18 3.26 -3.20
CA LEU A 57 -3.17 2.46 -3.90
C LEU A 57 -2.57 3.22 -5.09
N ILE A 58 -3.40 3.90 -5.89
CA ILE A 58 -2.93 4.72 -7.02
C ILE A 58 -2.05 5.88 -6.53
N ALA A 59 -2.43 6.52 -5.42
CA ALA A 59 -1.65 7.60 -4.81
C ALA A 59 -0.29 7.08 -4.34
N GLU A 60 -0.26 5.99 -3.58
CA GLU A 60 0.98 5.35 -3.11
C GLU A 60 1.88 4.94 -4.27
N PHE A 61 1.31 4.33 -5.32
CA PHE A 61 2.07 3.91 -6.49
C PHE A 61 2.67 5.10 -7.26
N THR A 62 1.91 6.20 -7.36
CA THR A 62 2.37 7.44 -8.02
C THR A 62 3.53 8.07 -7.24
N ILE A 63 3.41 8.15 -5.92
CA ILE A 63 4.46 8.64 -5.02
C ILE A 63 5.71 7.76 -5.13
N GLY A 64 5.57 6.44 -5.07
CA GLY A 64 6.69 5.50 -5.20
C GLY A 64 7.40 5.60 -6.55
N ARG A 65 6.65 5.80 -7.64
CA ARG A 65 7.21 5.99 -8.99
C ARG A 65 7.97 7.31 -9.15
N ARG A 66 7.54 8.38 -8.50
CA ARG A 66 8.24 9.68 -8.48
C ARG A 66 9.50 9.61 -7.62
N GLY A 67 9.42 8.94 -6.47
CA GLY A 67 10.52 8.82 -5.52
C GLY A 67 11.66 7.92 -6.00
N LYS A 68 11.34 6.75 -6.59
CA LYS A 68 12.29 5.68 -6.95
C LYS A 68 13.32 5.33 -5.85
N MET A 69 13.00 5.66 -4.60
CA MET A 69 13.84 5.54 -3.42
C MET A 69 12.98 5.07 -2.23
N GLY A 70 13.61 4.70 -1.12
CA GLY A 70 12.90 4.33 0.10
C GLY A 70 11.90 5.40 0.56
N VAL A 71 10.82 4.99 1.25
CA VAL A 71 9.67 5.84 1.60
C VAL A 71 10.07 7.14 2.29
N VAL A 72 10.98 7.11 3.27
CA VAL A 72 11.48 8.31 3.97
C VAL A 72 12.21 9.26 3.00
N ARG A 73 13.15 8.76 2.20
CA ARG A 73 13.89 9.57 1.22
C ARG A 73 13.01 10.10 0.10
N THR A 74 11.98 9.35 -0.27
CA THR A 74 10.97 9.79 -1.23
C THR A 74 10.17 10.95 -0.66
N MET A 75 9.70 10.86 0.59
CA MET A 75 8.98 11.97 1.25
C MET A 75 9.87 13.21 1.40
N ASP A 76 11.13 13.04 1.77
CA ASP A 76 12.10 14.15 1.88
C ASP A 76 12.27 14.86 0.53
N ARG A 77 12.61 14.10 -0.52
CA ARG A 77 12.81 14.67 -1.86
C ARG A 77 11.54 15.29 -2.43
N LEU A 78 10.37 14.68 -2.19
CA LEU A 78 9.10 15.22 -2.67
C LEU A 78 8.74 16.52 -1.94
N SER A 79 9.04 16.63 -0.64
CA SER A 79 8.85 17.86 0.13
C SER A 79 9.72 19.01 -0.39
N GLU A 80 10.97 18.71 -0.75
CA GLU A 80 11.90 19.69 -1.34
C GLU A 80 11.50 20.07 -2.77
N THR A 81 11.06 19.11 -3.60
CA THR A 81 10.78 19.32 -5.03
C THR A 81 9.43 20.01 -5.26
N GLU A 82 8.41 19.70 -4.46
CA GLU A 82 7.04 20.22 -4.61
C GLU A 82 6.76 21.40 -3.65
N GLY A 83 7.77 21.86 -2.88
CA GLY A 83 7.63 22.99 -1.95
C GLY A 83 6.67 22.72 -0.78
N ILE A 84 6.45 21.44 -0.43
CA ILE A 84 5.54 21.03 0.63
C ILE A 84 6.25 21.11 1.98
N SER A 85 5.51 21.37 3.07
CA SER A 85 6.07 21.46 4.42
C SER A 85 7.00 20.27 4.78
N PRO A 86 8.17 20.53 5.37
CA PRO A 86 9.15 19.49 5.75
C PRO A 86 8.62 18.49 6.80
N LYS A 87 7.45 18.77 7.39
CA LYS A 87 6.75 17.86 8.31
C LYS A 87 6.31 16.55 7.65
N TRP A 88 6.23 16.47 6.32
CA TRP A 88 5.91 15.23 5.60
C TRP A 88 6.95 14.12 5.79
N ARG A 89 8.17 14.46 6.20
CA ARG A 89 9.19 13.48 6.60
C ARG A 89 8.73 12.56 7.73
N TYR A 90 7.97 13.09 8.68
CA TYR A 90 7.46 12.31 9.82
C TYR A 90 6.52 11.19 9.36
N TYR A 91 5.74 11.42 8.30
CA TYR A 91 4.86 10.40 7.72
C TYR A 91 5.66 9.20 7.19
N GLY A 92 6.80 9.44 6.54
CA GLY A 92 7.68 8.38 6.06
C GLY A 92 8.25 7.52 7.19
N TRP A 93 8.62 8.14 8.32
CA TRP A 93 9.10 7.42 9.50
C TRP A 93 7.99 6.65 10.20
N LEU A 94 6.79 7.23 10.31
CA LEU A 94 5.62 6.56 10.86
C LEU A 94 5.25 5.31 10.04
N ALA A 95 5.32 5.39 8.70
CA ALA A 95 5.06 4.24 7.83
C ALA A 95 6.04 3.09 8.07
N ILE A 96 7.34 3.37 8.22
CA ILE A 96 8.35 2.34 8.55
C ILE A 96 8.07 1.72 9.91
N LEU A 97 7.76 2.55 10.91
CA LEU A 97 7.47 2.09 12.27
C LEU A 97 6.20 1.22 12.30
N ALA A 98 5.16 1.58 11.57
CA ALA A 98 3.94 0.78 11.45
C ALA A 98 4.23 -0.60 10.84
N VAL A 99 5.03 -0.67 9.76
CA VAL A 99 5.45 -1.95 9.15
C VAL A 99 6.30 -2.78 10.11
N PHE A 100 7.21 -2.13 10.85
CA PHE A 100 8.05 -2.81 11.84
C PHE A 100 7.20 -3.44 12.95
N ILE A 101 6.22 -2.71 13.49
CA ILE A 101 5.29 -3.23 14.49
C ILE A 101 4.46 -4.38 13.92
N ALA A 102 3.95 -4.23 12.70
CA ALA A 102 3.15 -5.27 12.05
C ALA A 102 3.93 -6.58 11.84
N LEU A 103 5.25 -6.51 11.61
CA LEU A 103 6.14 -7.68 11.49
C LEU A 103 6.61 -8.24 12.83
N SER A 104 6.42 -7.50 13.93
CA SER A 104 6.85 -7.92 15.26
C SER A 104 5.91 -8.94 15.92
N PHE A 105 4.71 -9.12 15.36
CA PHE A 105 3.70 -10.09 15.78
C PHE A 105 3.60 -11.21 14.75
#